data_AF-A0A2I1HPF6-F1
#
_entry.id   AF-A0A2I1HPF6-F1
#
_cell.length_a   1.000
_cell.length_b   1.000
_cell.length_c   1.000
_cell.angle_alpha   90.00
_cell.angle_beta   90.00
_cell.angle_gamma   90.00
#
_symmetry.space_group_name_H-M   'P 1'
#
loop_
_entity.id
_entity.type
_entity.pdbx_description
1 polymer ?
#
loop_
_entity_poly.entity_id
_entity_poly.type
_entity_poly.pdbx_seq_one_letter_code
_entity_poly.pdbx_strand_id
1 'polypeptide(L)'
;MKCITVTRTIDAFEVVQNAILRLTVDNFSQGKSREQLIDEHKRLDNFCDKKKYVVHNINKQENLTLNFQLRISISNLKVNNVPTGRFLLCRVISKFVKLFALLALVEDPEGNVERLALYNWTKEAFKVVFSNEAFGTMISNTLGDSCAEELTTCVTRKLFEEPYYCPEVYQLYNGLNLSRNEKNEIIRKNSIHIELIIQALMHNGVGLNYDKFNLKTKITGSGLWTLPSFLNHACIDENVYNFFLGDLLFIRTNRPISKGEELIINYRDATFSYEERLSYLKYMNIDCQCRMCKLERSESQEIKLRMAQLLKAYHESIFPKVSKSHRVEPSHIKELEYIIAELRSLRKEHPDLGFNTIELSNTLAFAYLGIGNSKKALSILKEVYDLYKTVRESEIRIIILDIIIINSKLKLFEEAKKWEFARQVWSELCRVMHEHVIKRPALGNLENVLLGNGP
;
A
#
# COMPACT_ATOMS: atom_id res chain seq x y z
N MET A 1 -32.23 -22.85 4.23
CA MET A 1 -30.99 -22.20 3.77
C MET A 1 -30.23 -23.19 2.89
N LYS A 2 -30.18 -22.96 1.57
CA LYS A 2 -29.36 -23.77 0.67
C LYS A 2 -27.92 -23.27 0.75
N CYS A 3 -27.01 -24.10 1.28
CA CYS A 3 -25.58 -23.90 1.16
C CYS A 3 -25.24 -24.05 -0.34
N ILE A 4 -25.07 -22.94 -1.05
CA ILE A 4 -24.63 -22.97 -2.45
C ILE A 4 -23.12 -22.83 -2.43
N THR A 5 -22.46 -23.97 -2.55
CA THR A 5 -21.01 -24.10 -2.75
C THR A 5 -20.61 -23.22 -3.93
N VAL A 6 -19.78 -22.21 -3.69
CA VAL A 6 -19.12 -21.47 -4.77
C VAL A 6 -18.13 -22.43 -5.41
N THR A 7 -18.55 -23.11 -6.48
CA THR A 7 -17.66 -23.87 -7.34
C THR A 7 -16.75 -22.89 -8.07
N ARG A 8 -15.57 -22.63 -7.48
CA ARG A 8 -14.42 -22.08 -8.20
C ARG A 8 -14.20 -22.98 -9.42
N THR A 9 -14.29 -22.44 -10.62
CA THR A 9 -13.82 -23.16 -11.82
C THR A 9 -12.32 -23.33 -11.66
N ILE A 10 -11.90 -24.51 -11.19
CA ILE A 10 -10.49 -24.87 -11.08
C ILE A 10 -9.98 -25.01 -12.51
N ASP A 11 -8.94 -24.27 -12.86
CA ASP A 11 -8.26 -24.41 -14.15
C ASP A 11 -7.82 -25.88 -14.31
N ALA A 12 -8.05 -26.49 -15.48
CA ALA A 12 -7.61 -27.86 -15.75
C ALA A 12 -6.10 -28.02 -15.49
N PHE A 13 -5.32 -26.96 -15.69
CA PHE A 13 -3.90 -26.91 -15.37
C PHE A 13 -3.63 -26.97 -13.85
N GLU A 14 -4.43 -26.26 -13.03
CA GLU A 14 -4.34 -26.27 -11.57
C GLU A 14 -4.73 -27.65 -10.99
N VAL A 15 -5.73 -28.32 -11.57
CA VAL A 15 -6.11 -29.69 -11.18
C VAL A 15 -4.93 -30.65 -11.40
N VAL A 16 -4.28 -30.58 -12.57
CA VAL A 16 -3.14 -31.45 -12.92
C VAL A 16 -1.95 -31.18 -11.99
N GLN A 17 -1.63 -29.92 -11.73
CA GLN A 17 -0.53 -29.57 -10.82
C GLN A 17 -0.78 -30.02 -9.37
N ASN A 18 -2.02 -29.93 -8.90
CA ASN A 18 -2.41 -30.47 -7.59
C ASN A 18 -2.29 -32.00 -7.53
N ALA A 19 -2.68 -32.70 -8.60
CA ALA A 19 -2.53 -34.14 -8.70
C ALA A 19 -1.05 -34.56 -8.68
N ILE A 20 -0.18 -33.86 -9.44
CA ILE A 20 1.28 -34.07 -9.43
C ILE A 20 1.84 -33.90 -8.02
N LEU A 21 1.46 -32.84 -7.31
CA LEU A 21 1.93 -32.62 -5.94
C LEU A 21 1.56 -33.77 -5.02
N ARG A 22 0.30 -34.22 -5.05
CA ARG A 22 -0.19 -35.34 -4.21
C ARG A 22 0.44 -36.68 -4.54
N LEU A 23 0.81 -36.92 -5.80
CA LEU A 23 1.45 -38.16 -6.24
C LEU A 23 2.95 -38.17 -5.94
N THR A 24 3.58 -37.00 -5.86
CA THR A 24 5.03 -36.86 -5.68
C THR A 24 5.41 -36.68 -4.22
N VAL A 25 4.51 -36.09 -3.43
CA VAL A 25 4.70 -35.73 -2.02
C VAL A 25 3.57 -36.33 -1.20
N ASP A 26 3.92 -37.15 -0.21
CA ASP A 26 2.94 -37.64 0.75
C ASP A 26 2.36 -36.48 1.58
N ASN A 27 1.03 -36.46 1.73
CA ASN A 27 0.26 -35.36 2.37
C ASN A 27 0.63 -35.11 3.85
N PHE A 28 1.34 -36.03 4.49
CA PHE A 28 1.77 -35.90 5.87
C PHE A 28 3.29 -35.75 5.94
N SER A 29 3.75 -34.62 6.46
CA SER A 29 5.16 -34.36 6.75
C SER A 29 5.62 -34.97 8.08
N GLN A 30 4.68 -35.22 9.01
CA GLN A 30 4.97 -35.77 10.33
C GLN A 30 5.64 -37.14 10.25
N GLY A 31 6.77 -37.29 10.94
CA GLY A 31 7.54 -38.53 11.01
C GLY A 31 8.55 -38.72 9.86
N LYS A 32 8.59 -37.82 8.87
CA LYS A 32 9.59 -37.86 7.81
C LYS A 32 10.93 -37.28 8.27
N SER A 33 12.02 -37.88 7.80
CA SER A 33 13.35 -37.32 7.98
C SER A 33 13.57 -36.11 7.07
N ARG A 34 14.55 -35.29 7.43
CA ARG A 34 15.04 -34.17 6.60
C ARG A 34 15.41 -34.64 5.19
N GLU A 35 16.10 -35.77 5.07
CA GLU A 35 16.55 -36.34 3.80
C GLU A 35 15.37 -36.80 2.95
N GLN A 36 14.36 -37.41 3.56
CA GLN A 36 13.13 -37.83 2.87
C GLN A 36 12.39 -36.63 2.27
N LEU A 37 12.21 -35.55 3.05
CA LEU A 37 11.58 -34.32 2.56
C LEU A 37 12.37 -33.70 1.40
N ILE A 38 13.70 -33.68 1.49
CA ILE A 38 14.59 -33.19 0.42
C ILE A 38 14.46 -34.03 -0.85
N ASP A 39 14.42 -35.36 -0.73
CA ASP A 39 14.29 -36.24 -1.90
C ASP A 39 12.94 -36.07 -2.59
N GLU A 40 11.84 -36.03 -1.82
CA GLU A 40 10.51 -35.70 -2.35
C GLU A 40 10.48 -34.36 -3.09
N HIS A 41 11.08 -33.33 -2.49
CA HIS A 41 11.10 -31.99 -3.09
C HIS A 41 11.90 -31.95 -4.38
N LYS A 42 13.02 -32.68 -4.47
CA LYS A 42 13.81 -32.79 -5.72
C LYS A 42 13.02 -33.44 -6.85
N ARG A 43 12.14 -34.41 -6.55
CA ARG A 43 11.30 -35.04 -7.59
C ARG A 43 10.34 -34.05 -8.24
N LEU A 44 9.94 -33.00 -7.52
CA LEU A 44 9.09 -31.93 -8.06
C LEU A 44 9.79 -31.08 -9.13
N ASP A 45 11.14 -30.98 -9.11
CA ASP A 45 11.90 -30.23 -10.10
C ASP A 45 11.66 -30.73 -11.54
N ASN A 46 11.34 -32.02 -11.69
CA ASN A 46 11.04 -32.63 -13.00
C ASN A 46 9.76 -32.07 -13.65
N PHE A 47 8.86 -31.48 -12.86
CA PHE A 47 7.58 -30.96 -13.30
C PHE A 47 7.54 -29.43 -13.41
N CYS A 48 8.65 -28.76 -13.07
CA CYS A 48 8.78 -27.32 -13.16
C CYS A 48 9.10 -26.86 -14.59
N ASP A 49 8.55 -25.70 -14.96
CA ASP A 49 8.96 -24.98 -16.16
C ASP A 49 10.41 -24.50 -16.00
N LYS A 50 11.35 -25.20 -16.65
CA LYS A 50 12.79 -24.93 -16.58
C LYS A 50 13.18 -23.52 -17.05
N LYS A 51 12.26 -22.77 -17.67
CA LYS A 51 12.50 -21.39 -18.14
C LYS A 51 12.08 -20.31 -17.13
N LYS A 52 11.34 -20.66 -16.06
CA LYS A 52 10.92 -19.72 -15.01
C LYS A 52 11.85 -19.83 -13.81
N TYR A 53 12.95 -19.08 -13.83
CA TYR A 53 13.85 -18.98 -12.71
C TYR A 53 13.25 -18.07 -11.64
N VAL A 54 13.17 -18.57 -10.40
CA VAL A 54 12.90 -17.72 -9.22
C VAL A 54 14.26 -17.20 -8.75
N VAL A 55 14.47 -15.88 -8.87
CA VAL A 55 15.71 -15.24 -8.44
C VAL A 55 15.66 -15.04 -6.93
N HIS A 56 16.57 -15.68 -6.21
CA HIS A 56 16.72 -15.46 -4.77
C HIS A 56 17.53 -14.18 -4.53
N ASN A 57 16.87 -13.04 -4.33
CA ASN A 57 17.53 -11.85 -3.83
C ASN A 57 17.75 -11.99 -2.31
N ILE A 58 19.00 -12.23 -1.90
CA ILE A 58 19.38 -12.30 -0.49
C ILE A 58 19.64 -10.87 0.00
N ASN A 59 18.68 -10.29 0.71
CA ASN A 59 18.92 -9.04 1.42
C ASN A 59 19.54 -9.35 2.80
N LYS A 60 20.85 -9.14 2.95
CA LYS A 60 21.53 -9.30 4.23
C LYS A 60 21.24 -8.07 5.11
N GLN A 61 20.28 -8.18 6.01
CA GLN A 61 20.18 -7.25 7.15
C GLN A 61 21.03 -7.77 8.30
N GLU A 62 22.15 -7.09 8.58
CA GLU A 62 23.08 -7.49 9.65
C GLU A 62 22.52 -7.34 11.06
N ASN A 63 21.38 -6.64 11.24
CA ASN A 63 20.82 -6.28 12.55
C ASN A 63 19.30 -6.52 12.65
N LEU A 64 18.83 -7.74 12.33
CA LEU A 64 17.46 -8.13 12.69
C LEU A 64 17.31 -8.16 14.21
N THR A 65 16.44 -7.30 14.75
CA THR A 65 16.18 -7.25 16.19
C THR A 65 14.83 -7.87 16.48
N LEU A 66 14.76 -9.20 16.35
CA LEU A 66 13.58 -9.97 16.67
C LEU A 66 13.60 -10.34 18.15
N ASN A 67 12.46 -10.23 18.84
CA ASN A 67 12.34 -10.76 20.20
C ASN A 67 12.22 -12.29 20.13
N PHE A 68 13.33 -13.01 20.32
CA PHE A 68 13.38 -14.47 20.22
C PHE A 68 12.39 -15.22 21.12
N GLN A 69 11.85 -14.58 22.17
CA GLN A 69 10.81 -15.18 23.01
C GLN A 69 9.46 -15.34 22.29
N LEU A 70 9.21 -14.52 21.25
CA LEU A 70 8.01 -14.60 20.41
C LEU A 70 8.17 -15.59 19.24
N ARG A 71 9.33 -16.24 19.11
CA ARG A 71 9.58 -17.26 18.09
C ARG A 71 8.69 -18.48 18.35
N ILE A 72 8.08 -19.00 17.29
CA ILE A 72 7.43 -20.31 17.30
C ILE A 72 8.27 -21.30 16.47
N SER A 73 8.35 -22.54 16.96
CA SER A 73 8.98 -23.68 16.28
C SER A 73 7.99 -24.34 15.31
N ILE A 74 8.49 -24.92 14.22
CA ILE A 74 7.66 -25.65 13.25
C ILE A 74 6.91 -26.79 13.96
N SER A 75 7.57 -27.47 14.88
CA SER A 75 6.99 -28.57 15.69
C SER A 75 5.75 -28.16 16.50
N ASN A 76 5.59 -26.86 16.78
CA ASN A 76 4.50 -26.31 17.57
C ASN A 76 3.33 -25.79 16.71
N LEU A 77 3.45 -25.83 15.38
CA LEU A 77 2.37 -25.42 14.47
C LEU A 77 1.25 -26.47 14.47
N LYS A 78 0.00 -25.99 14.42
CA LYS A 78 -1.21 -26.83 14.38
C LYS A 78 -2.06 -26.48 13.17
N VAL A 79 -2.63 -27.50 12.53
CA VAL A 79 -3.55 -27.32 11.40
C VAL A 79 -4.74 -26.46 11.85
N ASN A 80 -5.14 -25.51 11.01
CA ASN A 80 -6.24 -24.56 11.24
C ASN A 80 -6.08 -23.69 12.50
N ASN A 81 -4.86 -23.49 12.99
CA ASN A 81 -4.56 -22.56 14.07
C ASN A 81 -3.55 -21.51 13.58
N VAL A 82 -3.86 -20.23 13.79
CA VAL A 82 -2.97 -19.11 13.42
C VAL A 82 -2.34 -18.56 14.70
N PRO A 83 -1.02 -18.76 14.92
CA PRO A 83 -0.33 -18.18 16.06
C PRO A 83 -0.31 -16.64 15.94
N THR A 84 -1.08 -15.93 16.78
CA THR A 84 -1.10 -14.46 16.79
C THR A 84 0.04 -13.91 17.63
N GLY A 85 0.72 -12.86 17.15
CA GLY A 85 1.80 -12.18 17.87
C GLY A 85 3.09 -13.00 18.00
N ARG A 86 3.26 -14.04 17.18
CA ARG A 86 4.46 -14.87 17.10
C ARG A 86 5.01 -14.86 15.68
N PHE A 87 6.31 -15.15 15.55
CA PHE A 87 6.95 -15.29 14.24
C PHE A 87 7.63 -16.65 14.09
N LEU A 88 7.64 -17.15 12.86
CA LEU A 88 8.41 -18.30 12.46
C LEU A 88 9.71 -17.81 11.82
N LEU A 89 10.85 -18.23 12.37
CA LEU A 89 12.16 -17.95 11.78
C LEU A 89 12.63 -19.22 11.09
N CYS A 90 12.89 -19.17 9.79
CA CYS A 90 13.42 -20.31 9.05
C CYS A 90 14.48 -19.88 8.02
N ARG A 91 15.36 -20.82 7.69
CA ARG A 91 16.20 -20.76 6.49
C ARG A 91 15.58 -21.59 5.38
N VAL A 92 15.67 -21.14 4.14
CA VAL A 92 15.30 -21.93 2.96
C VAL A 92 16.43 -22.91 2.64
N ILE A 93 16.13 -24.21 2.54
CA ILE A 93 17.13 -25.27 2.35
C ILE A 93 17.01 -26.02 1.02
N SER A 94 16.04 -25.66 0.19
CA SER A 94 15.85 -26.19 -1.15
C SER A 94 15.61 -25.07 -2.16
N LYS A 95 15.76 -25.38 -3.45
CA LYS A 95 15.29 -24.49 -4.51
C LYS A 95 13.76 -24.35 -4.45
N PHE A 96 13.26 -23.18 -4.87
CA PHE A 96 11.84 -23.02 -5.09
C PHE A 96 11.36 -23.80 -6.31
N VAL A 97 10.24 -24.48 -6.15
CA VAL A 97 9.52 -25.22 -7.19
C VAL A 97 8.21 -24.48 -7.44
N LYS A 98 7.97 -24.11 -8.70
CA LYS A 98 6.75 -23.42 -9.11
C LYS A 98 5.73 -24.40 -9.68
N LEU A 99 4.67 -24.65 -8.92
CA LEU A 99 3.44 -25.30 -9.38
C LEU A 99 2.29 -24.28 -9.29
N PHE A 100 1.09 -24.68 -8.83
CA PHE A 100 0.01 -23.75 -8.49
C PHE A 100 0.37 -22.86 -7.28
N ALA A 101 1.27 -23.34 -6.42
CA ALA A 101 1.89 -22.61 -5.32
C ALA A 101 3.41 -22.55 -5.53
N LEU A 102 4.06 -21.59 -4.88
CA LEU A 102 5.51 -21.52 -4.78
C LEU A 102 5.95 -22.36 -3.58
N LEU A 103 6.70 -23.44 -3.85
CA LEU A 103 7.06 -24.45 -2.85
C LEU A 103 8.56 -24.42 -2.54
N ALA A 104 8.94 -24.47 -1.27
CA ALA A 104 10.32 -24.74 -0.84
C ALA A 104 10.34 -25.48 0.50
N LEU A 105 11.46 -26.12 0.81
CA LEU A 105 11.73 -26.62 2.15
C LEU A 105 12.38 -25.52 2.99
N VAL A 106 11.87 -25.38 4.19
CA VAL A 106 12.38 -24.46 5.20
C VAL A 106 12.78 -25.24 6.45
N GLU A 107 13.81 -24.75 7.12
CA GLU A 107 14.33 -25.32 8.36
C GLU A 107 14.37 -24.25 9.44
N ASP A 108 13.81 -24.54 10.61
CA ASP A 108 13.85 -23.63 11.76
C ASP A 108 15.18 -23.77 12.55
N PRO A 109 15.49 -22.87 13.50
CA PRO A 109 16.70 -22.95 14.32
C PRO A 109 16.80 -24.20 15.22
N GLU A 110 15.72 -24.95 15.37
CA GLU A 110 15.68 -26.20 16.14
C GLU A 110 15.92 -27.43 15.24
N GLY A 111 16.13 -27.20 13.93
CA GLY A 111 16.39 -28.25 12.95
C GLY A 111 15.15 -28.93 12.41
N ASN A 112 13.95 -28.46 12.78
CA ASN A 112 12.71 -28.99 12.21
C ASN A 112 12.60 -28.52 10.77
N VAL A 113 12.21 -29.43 9.88
CA VAL A 113 12.08 -29.16 8.45
C VAL A 113 10.63 -29.32 8.03
N GLU A 114 10.14 -28.37 7.24
CA GLU A 114 8.80 -28.44 6.67
C GLU A 114 8.76 -27.82 5.28
N ARG A 115 7.75 -28.20 4.49
CA ARG A 115 7.48 -27.60 3.19
C ARG A 115 6.65 -26.33 3.34
N LEU A 116 7.27 -25.21 3.01
CA LEU A 116 6.59 -23.93 2.83
C LEU A 116 5.87 -23.93 1.48
N ALA A 117 4.57 -23.66 1.51
CA ALA A 117 3.75 -23.47 0.32
C ALA A 117 3.12 -22.08 0.33
N LEU A 118 3.53 -21.23 -0.61
CA LEU A 118 3.00 -19.88 -0.77
C LEU A 118 1.93 -19.90 -1.87
N TYR A 119 0.68 -19.78 -1.44
CA TYR A 119 -0.50 -19.67 -2.29
C TYR A 119 -0.82 -18.20 -2.55
N ASN A 120 -1.50 -17.91 -3.67
CA ASN A 120 -1.82 -16.53 -4.08
C ASN A 120 -0.58 -15.63 -4.09
N TRP A 121 0.59 -16.23 -4.31
CA TRP A 121 1.83 -15.50 -4.46
C TRP A 121 1.66 -14.57 -5.65
N THR A 122 2.00 -13.30 -5.45
CA THR A 122 1.88 -12.28 -6.49
C THR A 122 2.70 -12.74 -7.68
N LYS A 123 2.14 -12.71 -8.90
CA LYS A 123 3.02 -12.59 -10.07
C LYS A 123 3.94 -11.42 -9.74
N GLU A 124 5.25 -11.68 -9.72
CA GLU A 124 6.25 -10.62 -9.68
C GLU A 124 5.87 -9.55 -10.71
N ALA A 125 6.31 -8.31 -10.48
CA ALA A 125 6.14 -7.29 -11.50
C ALA A 125 6.55 -7.85 -12.86
N PHE A 126 5.78 -7.54 -13.89
CA PHE A 126 6.20 -7.82 -15.25
C PHE A 126 7.60 -7.23 -15.49
N LYS A 127 7.82 -6.02 -14.96
CA LYS A 127 9.14 -5.41 -14.76
C LYS A 127 9.04 -4.29 -13.72
N VAL A 128 10.07 -4.14 -12.89
CA VAL A 128 10.36 -2.93 -12.12
C VAL A 128 11.69 -2.35 -12.57
N VAL A 129 11.79 -1.02 -12.55
CA VAL A 129 13.01 -0.25 -12.64
C VAL A 129 13.09 0.67 -11.43
N PHE A 130 14.16 0.55 -10.65
CA PHE A 130 14.41 1.46 -9.55
C PHE A 130 15.24 2.67 -10.00
N SER A 131 15.09 3.81 -9.32
CA SER A 131 15.75 5.07 -9.70
C SER A 131 17.27 5.02 -9.62
N ASN A 132 17.84 4.09 -8.86
CA ASN A 132 19.29 3.83 -8.81
C ASN A 132 19.78 2.90 -9.93
N GLU A 133 18.88 2.25 -10.66
CA GLU A 133 19.17 1.38 -11.81
C GLU A 133 18.93 2.11 -13.14
N ALA A 134 18.08 3.14 -13.13
CA ALA A 134 17.83 4.00 -14.28
C ALA A 134 19.05 4.91 -14.53
N PHE A 135 19.91 4.51 -15.46
CA PHE A 135 20.95 5.39 -15.98
C PHE A 135 20.28 6.43 -16.87
N GLY A 136 20.27 7.70 -16.45
CA GLY A 136 19.63 8.79 -17.19
C GLY A 136 20.10 8.85 -18.64
N THR A 137 19.17 8.68 -19.57
CA THR A 137 19.28 9.21 -20.93
C THR A 137 19.34 10.73 -20.83
N MET A 138 20.21 11.38 -21.63
CA MET A 138 20.56 12.82 -21.55
C MET A 138 19.40 13.81 -21.81
N ILE A 139 18.13 13.39 -21.72
CA ILE A 139 16.98 14.13 -22.26
C ILE A 139 15.97 14.55 -21.17
N SER A 140 15.88 13.88 -20.01
CA SER A 140 14.90 14.25 -18.97
C SER A 140 15.54 14.87 -17.72
N ASN A 141 15.01 16.02 -17.30
CA ASN A 141 15.47 16.77 -16.12
C ASN A 141 14.83 16.27 -14.81
N THR A 142 14.06 15.18 -14.82
CA THR A 142 13.41 14.63 -13.62
C THR A 142 13.63 13.11 -13.48
N LEU A 143 13.88 12.65 -12.24
CA LEU A 143 14.16 11.24 -11.91
C LEU A 143 12.97 10.29 -12.18
N GLY A 144 11.75 10.81 -12.27
CA GLY A 144 10.55 10.02 -12.56
C GLY A 144 10.46 9.62 -14.04
N ASP A 145 10.84 10.55 -14.93
CA ASP A 145 10.79 10.34 -16.38
C ASP A 145 11.82 9.30 -16.83
N SER A 146 13.03 9.31 -16.24
CA SER A 146 14.07 8.33 -16.54
C SER A 146 13.67 6.88 -16.20
N CYS A 147 12.92 6.68 -15.10
CA CYS A 147 12.43 5.35 -14.73
C CYS A 147 11.35 4.83 -15.69
N ALA A 148 10.51 5.72 -16.22
CA ALA A 148 9.46 5.35 -17.17
C ALA A 148 10.05 4.98 -18.55
N GLU A 149 11.05 5.73 -19.03
CA GLU A 149 11.78 5.41 -20.25
C GLU A 149 12.52 4.07 -20.16
N GLU A 150 13.23 3.84 -19.05
CA GLU A 150 13.95 2.58 -18.82
C GLU A 150 12.99 1.41 -18.64
N LEU A 151 11.85 1.60 -17.97
CA LEU A 151 10.80 0.58 -17.88
C LEU A 151 10.28 0.21 -19.27
N THR A 152 10.05 1.20 -20.13
CA THR A 152 9.61 0.99 -21.52
C THR A 152 10.63 0.19 -22.31
N THR A 153 11.91 0.55 -22.19
CA THR A 153 13.02 -0.17 -22.83
C THR A 153 13.09 -1.63 -22.37
N CYS A 154 13.06 -1.85 -21.05
CA CYS A 154 13.13 -3.18 -20.47
C CYS A 154 11.94 -4.07 -20.84
N VAL A 155 10.71 -3.53 -20.80
CA VAL A 155 9.49 -4.25 -21.18
C VAL A 155 9.51 -4.57 -22.67
N THR A 156 9.90 -3.63 -23.51
CA THR A 156 10.00 -3.82 -24.96
C THR A 156 11.01 -4.92 -25.30
N ARG A 157 12.23 -4.85 -24.73
CA ARG A 157 13.25 -5.89 -24.91
C ARG A 157 12.75 -7.27 -24.46
N LYS A 158 12.12 -7.34 -23.28
CA LYS A 158 11.55 -8.60 -22.78
C LYS A 158 10.52 -9.19 -23.74
N LEU A 159 9.65 -8.36 -24.32
CA LEU A 159 8.65 -8.82 -25.30
C LEU A 159 9.29 -9.25 -26.63
N PHE A 160 10.39 -8.63 -27.07
CA PHE A 160 11.15 -9.08 -28.24
C PHE A 160 11.81 -10.45 -28.02
N GLU A 161 12.43 -10.65 -26.85
CA GLU A 161 13.10 -11.92 -26.49
C GLU A 161 12.09 -13.03 -26.18
N GLU A 162 10.94 -12.66 -25.62
CA GLU A 162 9.91 -13.57 -25.13
C GLU A 162 8.50 -13.17 -25.63
N PRO A 163 8.20 -13.28 -26.95
CA PRO A 163 6.93 -12.82 -27.53
C PRO A 163 5.67 -13.49 -26.94
N TYR A 164 5.83 -14.64 -26.30
CA TYR A 164 4.73 -15.32 -25.61
C TYR A 164 4.15 -14.51 -24.43
N TYR A 165 4.84 -13.47 -23.96
CA TYR A 165 4.33 -12.53 -22.95
C TYR A 165 3.52 -11.37 -23.52
N CYS A 166 3.49 -11.16 -24.84
CA CYS A 166 2.69 -10.11 -25.48
C CYS A 166 1.21 -10.11 -25.05
N PRO A 167 0.52 -11.27 -24.87
CA PRO A 167 -0.84 -11.28 -24.38
C PRO A 167 -1.02 -10.62 -23.01
N GLU A 168 -0.03 -10.70 -22.11
CA GLU A 168 -0.14 -10.11 -20.77
C GLU A 168 -0.09 -8.58 -20.79
N VAL A 169 0.60 -7.99 -21.77
CA VAL A 169 0.73 -6.52 -21.92
C VAL A 169 -0.33 -5.97 -22.87
N TYR A 170 -0.62 -6.63 -23.99
CA TYR A 170 -1.54 -6.11 -25.02
C TYR A 170 -3.00 -6.18 -24.59
N GLN A 171 -3.34 -7.03 -23.63
CA GLN A 171 -4.68 -7.07 -23.04
C GLN A 171 -4.97 -5.86 -22.14
N LEU A 172 -3.94 -5.21 -21.60
CA LEU A 172 -4.09 -4.06 -20.71
C LEU A 172 -4.77 -2.88 -21.41
N TYR A 173 -5.34 -1.98 -20.62
CA TYR A 173 -5.93 -0.75 -21.15
C TYR A 173 -4.84 0.11 -21.79
N ASN A 174 -5.07 0.61 -22.99
CA ASN A 174 -4.06 1.35 -23.75
C ASN A 174 -4.62 2.62 -24.38
N GLY A 175 -5.81 3.08 -24.00
CA GLY A 175 -6.42 4.30 -24.55
C GLY A 175 -6.83 4.26 -26.03
N LEU A 176 -6.41 3.26 -26.80
CA LEU A 176 -6.62 3.18 -28.26
C LEU A 176 -8.00 2.61 -28.66
N ASN A 177 -8.89 2.33 -27.70
CA ASN A 177 -10.23 1.77 -27.91
C ASN A 177 -10.27 0.47 -28.75
N LEU A 178 -9.18 -0.30 -28.76
CA LEU A 178 -9.13 -1.59 -29.44
C LEU A 178 -10.03 -2.60 -28.74
N SER A 179 -10.92 -3.24 -29.49
CA SER A 179 -11.73 -4.36 -29.02
C SER A 179 -10.85 -5.55 -28.64
N ARG A 180 -11.40 -6.44 -27.82
CA ARG A 180 -10.72 -7.69 -27.44
C ARG A 180 -10.35 -8.54 -28.66
N ASN A 181 -11.17 -8.51 -29.71
CA ASN A 181 -10.91 -9.26 -30.94
C ASN A 181 -9.72 -8.68 -31.72
N GLU A 182 -9.66 -7.36 -31.87
CA GLU A 182 -8.52 -6.68 -32.51
C GLU A 182 -7.22 -6.94 -31.74
N LYS A 183 -7.25 -6.84 -30.41
CA LYS A 183 -6.10 -7.19 -29.56
C LYS A 183 -5.66 -8.65 -29.78
N ASN A 184 -6.61 -9.58 -29.85
CA ASN A 184 -6.32 -11.00 -30.11
C ASN A 184 -5.73 -11.25 -31.51
N GLU A 185 -6.18 -10.52 -32.53
CA GLU A 185 -5.62 -10.62 -33.87
C GLU A 185 -4.17 -10.12 -33.93
N ILE A 186 -3.89 -9.00 -33.26
CA ILE A 186 -2.53 -8.46 -33.13
C ILE A 186 -1.61 -9.46 -32.44
N ILE A 187 -2.08 -10.05 -31.32
CA ILE A 187 -1.36 -11.10 -30.59
C ILE A 187 -1.08 -12.31 -31.49
N ARG A 188 -2.07 -12.76 -32.27
CA ARG A 188 -1.91 -13.92 -33.19
C ARG A 188 -0.89 -13.68 -34.29
N LYS A 189 -0.73 -12.43 -34.75
CA LYS A 189 0.29 -12.06 -35.73
C LYS A 189 1.72 -12.11 -35.15
N ASN A 190 1.87 -12.37 -33.85
CA ASN A 190 3.14 -12.48 -33.12
C ASN A 190 4.11 -11.32 -33.44
N SER A 191 3.54 -10.13 -33.67
CA SER A 191 4.25 -8.94 -34.08
C SER A 191 4.41 -8.00 -32.89
N ILE A 192 5.61 -7.46 -32.72
CA ILE A 192 5.89 -6.48 -31.66
C ILE A 192 5.49 -5.09 -32.16
N HIS A 193 4.51 -4.49 -31.48
CA HIS A 193 4.04 -3.13 -31.73
C HIS A 193 4.48 -2.21 -30.59
N ILE A 194 5.55 -1.43 -30.83
CA ILE A 194 6.12 -0.51 -29.83
C ILE A 194 5.08 0.50 -29.35
N GLU A 195 4.25 1.04 -30.25
CA GLU A 195 3.18 1.97 -29.89
C GLU A 195 2.20 1.36 -28.88
N LEU A 196 1.79 0.11 -29.06
CA LEU A 196 0.88 -0.56 -28.11
C LEU A 196 1.54 -0.76 -26.74
N ILE A 197 2.86 -1.04 -26.73
CA ILE A 197 3.62 -1.21 -25.50
C ILE A 197 3.69 0.12 -24.75
N ILE A 198 4.05 1.21 -25.44
CA ILE A 198 4.13 2.55 -24.86
C ILE A 198 2.77 2.96 -24.27
N GLN A 199 1.70 2.83 -25.05
CA GLN A 199 0.36 3.20 -24.59
C GLN A 199 -0.10 2.34 -23.40
N ALA A 200 0.17 1.03 -23.42
CA ALA A 200 -0.10 0.17 -22.26
C ALA A 200 0.70 0.63 -21.03
N LEU A 201 1.98 0.97 -21.17
CA LEU A 201 2.79 1.41 -20.03
C LEU A 201 2.35 2.78 -19.50
N MET A 202 1.96 3.72 -20.37
CA MET A 202 1.47 5.04 -19.98
C MET A 202 0.22 4.97 -19.08
N HIS A 203 -0.64 3.97 -19.29
CA HIS A 203 -1.89 3.81 -18.55
C HIS A 203 -1.82 2.82 -17.38
N ASN A 204 -0.79 1.97 -17.33
CA ASN A 204 -0.73 0.87 -16.35
C ASN A 204 0.58 0.84 -15.54
N GLY A 205 1.53 1.72 -15.88
CA GLY A 205 2.76 1.91 -15.12
C GLY A 205 2.44 2.49 -13.74
N VAL A 206 3.05 1.90 -12.72
CA VAL A 206 2.85 2.31 -11.33
C VAL A 206 4.15 2.84 -10.76
N GLY A 207 4.09 4.07 -10.23
CA GLY A 207 5.21 4.71 -9.54
C GLY A 207 5.42 4.11 -8.15
N LEU A 208 6.67 3.78 -7.86
CA LEU A 208 7.15 3.32 -6.57
C LEU A 208 7.69 4.52 -5.79
N ASN A 209 7.06 4.84 -4.67
CA ASN A 209 7.58 5.84 -3.74
C ASN A 209 7.69 5.23 -2.33
N TYR A 210 8.94 5.05 -1.87
CA TYR A 210 9.24 4.51 -0.54
C TYR A 210 9.39 5.60 0.55
N ASP A 211 9.20 6.88 0.23
CA ASP A 211 9.30 8.00 1.18
C ASP A 211 8.32 7.85 2.35
N LYS A 212 7.16 7.21 2.11
CA LYS A 212 6.17 6.89 3.16
C LYS A 212 6.70 5.97 4.26
N PHE A 213 7.82 5.26 4.01
CA PHE A 213 8.43 4.31 4.97
C PHE A 213 9.59 4.90 5.78
N ASN A 214 9.87 6.21 5.67
CA ASN A 214 10.95 6.85 6.43
C ASN A 214 12.31 6.14 6.28
N LEU A 215 12.55 5.50 5.14
CA LEU A 215 13.85 4.97 4.78
C LEU A 215 14.81 6.14 4.60
N LYS A 216 16.03 6.03 5.12
CA LYS A 216 17.06 7.09 4.99
C LYS A 216 17.43 7.39 3.53
N THR A 217 17.01 6.54 2.60
CA THR A 217 17.22 6.66 1.16
C THR A 217 15.88 6.85 0.45
N LYS A 218 15.74 7.93 -0.32
CA LYS A 218 14.61 8.18 -1.22
C LYS A 218 14.75 7.29 -2.47
N ILE A 219 14.53 5.98 -2.32
CA ILE A 219 14.47 5.08 -3.47
C ILE A 219 13.08 5.24 -4.09
N THR A 220 13.05 5.54 -5.38
CA THR A 220 11.82 5.60 -6.18
C THR A 220 11.94 4.61 -7.33
N GLY A 221 10.90 4.46 -8.14
CA GLY A 221 10.95 3.60 -9.32
C GLY A 221 9.64 3.58 -10.07
N SER A 222 9.60 2.77 -11.13
CA SER A 222 8.41 2.52 -11.92
C SER A 222 8.31 1.04 -12.22
N GLY A 223 7.10 0.49 -12.24
CA GLY A 223 6.90 -0.90 -12.61
C GLY A 223 5.55 -1.18 -13.28
N LEU A 224 5.46 -2.36 -13.89
CA LEU A 224 4.23 -2.86 -14.49
C LEU A 224 3.79 -4.13 -13.75
N TRP A 225 2.57 -4.14 -13.23
CA TRP A 225 1.94 -5.34 -12.66
C TRP A 225 0.63 -5.61 -13.38
N THR A 226 0.66 -6.57 -14.32
CA THR A 226 -0.42 -6.78 -15.30
C THR A 226 -1.78 -7.08 -14.66
N LEU A 227 -1.83 -7.82 -13.56
CA LEU A 227 -3.10 -8.14 -12.87
C LEU A 227 -3.66 -6.96 -12.05
N PRO A 228 -2.87 -6.28 -11.19
CA PRO A 228 -3.27 -5.03 -10.52
C PRO A 228 -3.78 -3.93 -11.45
N SER A 229 -3.28 -3.86 -12.69
CA SER A 229 -3.68 -2.86 -13.69
C SER A 229 -5.16 -2.89 -14.11
N PHE A 230 -5.92 -3.90 -13.68
CA PHE A 230 -7.37 -3.97 -13.90
C PHE A 230 -8.21 -3.27 -12.82
N LEU A 231 -7.60 -2.81 -11.72
CA LEU A 231 -8.31 -2.11 -10.65
C LEU A 231 -8.66 -0.69 -11.10
N ASN A 232 -9.90 -0.27 -10.93
CA ASN A 232 -10.31 1.08 -11.32
C ASN A 232 -10.03 2.13 -10.24
N HIS A 233 -10.21 3.40 -10.62
CA HIS A 233 -9.90 4.55 -9.77
C HIS A 233 -11.14 5.19 -9.11
N ALA A 234 -11.00 5.52 -7.83
CA ALA A 234 -11.74 6.61 -7.19
C ALA A 234 -10.79 7.53 -6.42
N CYS A 235 -11.08 8.84 -6.41
CA CYS A 235 -10.25 9.82 -5.70
C CYS A 235 -10.37 9.69 -4.18
N ILE A 236 -11.48 9.12 -3.70
CA ILE A 236 -11.81 8.85 -2.31
C ILE A 236 -12.68 7.60 -2.23
N ASP A 237 -12.85 7.09 -1.00
CA ASP A 237 -13.64 5.90 -0.69
C ASP A 237 -13.15 4.64 -1.44
N GLU A 238 -11.86 4.60 -1.79
CA GLU A 238 -11.22 3.37 -2.26
C GLU A 238 -11.44 2.25 -1.24
N ASN A 239 -11.74 1.05 -1.71
CA ASN A 239 -12.03 -0.08 -0.83
C ASN A 239 -10.84 -1.05 -0.73
N VAL A 240 -9.73 -0.66 -1.34
CA VAL A 240 -8.49 -1.40 -1.41
C VAL A 240 -7.34 -0.42 -1.30
N TYR A 241 -6.38 -0.75 -0.44
CA TYR A 241 -5.10 -0.09 -0.35
C TYR A 241 -4.01 -0.97 -0.95
N ASN A 242 -3.00 -0.33 -1.56
CA ASN A 242 -1.86 -1.02 -2.12
C ASN A 242 -0.53 -0.50 -1.57
N PHE A 243 0.43 -1.41 -1.41
CA PHE A 243 1.80 -1.07 -1.02
C PHE A 243 2.80 -1.98 -1.71
N PHE A 244 4.07 -1.57 -1.68
CA PHE A 244 5.15 -2.28 -2.34
C PHE A 244 6.15 -2.82 -1.34
N LEU A 245 6.67 -4.01 -1.64
CA LEU A 245 7.84 -4.57 -0.98
C LEU A 245 8.80 -5.07 -2.06
N GLY A 246 9.78 -4.24 -2.43
CA GLY A 246 10.64 -4.51 -3.58
C GLY A 246 9.85 -4.43 -4.89
N ASP A 247 9.80 -5.53 -5.63
CA ASP A 247 9.05 -5.69 -6.87
C ASP A 247 7.67 -6.38 -6.67
N LEU A 248 7.28 -6.61 -5.41
CA LEU A 248 5.99 -7.17 -5.05
C LEU A 248 4.98 -6.04 -4.80
N LEU A 249 3.80 -6.16 -5.41
CA LEU A 249 2.65 -5.28 -5.16
C LEU A 249 1.62 -6.03 -4.32
N PHE A 250 1.41 -5.55 -3.10
CA PHE A 250 0.38 -6.04 -2.19
C PHE A 250 -0.88 -5.22 -2.34
N ILE A 251 -2.01 -5.91 -2.41
CA ILE A 251 -3.34 -5.32 -2.54
C ILE A 251 -4.17 -5.89 -1.42
N ARG A 252 -4.74 -5.02 -0.58
CA ARG A 252 -5.54 -5.43 0.58
C ARG A 252 -6.77 -4.57 0.71
N THR A 253 -7.90 -5.20 1.00
CA THR A 253 -9.14 -4.51 1.32
C THR A 253 -9.00 -3.74 2.64
N ASN A 254 -9.43 -2.48 2.67
CA ASN A 254 -9.46 -1.67 3.90
C ASN A 254 -10.78 -1.82 4.68
N ARG A 255 -11.81 -2.43 4.07
CA ARG A 255 -13.08 -2.79 4.71
C ARG A 255 -13.63 -4.11 4.14
N PRO A 256 -14.64 -4.73 4.79
CA PRO A 256 -15.38 -5.82 4.17
C PRO A 256 -15.94 -5.45 2.80
N ILE A 257 -15.81 -6.36 1.84
CA ILE A 257 -16.25 -6.19 0.44
C ILE A 257 -17.42 -7.13 0.16
N SER A 258 -18.48 -6.60 -0.43
CA SER A 258 -19.65 -7.38 -0.82
C SER A 258 -19.41 -8.17 -2.11
N LYS A 259 -20.11 -9.29 -2.30
CA LYS A 259 -20.03 -10.04 -3.56
C LYS A 259 -20.47 -9.17 -4.73
N GLY A 260 -19.64 -9.07 -5.76
CA GLY A 260 -19.90 -8.26 -6.96
C GLY A 260 -19.57 -6.78 -6.81
N GLU A 261 -19.11 -6.36 -5.63
CA GLU A 261 -18.56 -5.02 -5.44
C GLU A 261 -17.21 -4.91 -6.17
N GLU A 262 -17.04 -3.83 -6.92
CA GLU A 262 -15.81 -3.54 -7.65
C GLU A 262 -14.67 -3.19 -6.69
N LEU A 263 -13.46 -3.69 -6.95
CA LEU A 263 -12.26 -3.32 -6.21
C LEU A 263 -11.66 -2.06 -6.83
N ILE A 264 -11.49 -1.03 -6.01
CA ILE A 264 -11.14 0.32 -6.43
C ILE A 264 -9.91 0.79 -5.64
N ILE A 265 -8.96 1.40 -6.34
CA ILE A 265 -7.75 1.99 -5.76
C ILE A 265 -7.63 3.48 -6.07
N ASN A 266 -6.68 4.13 -5.43
CA ASN A 266 -6.43 5.56 -5.59
C ASN A 266 -5.20 5.80 -6.50
N TYR A 267 -5.42 6.20 -7.76
CA TYR A 267 -4.36 6.59 -8.69
C TYR A 267 -3.84 8.00 -8.38
N ARG A 268 -4.73 8.89 -7.94
CA ARG A 268 -4.45 10.28 -7.63
C ARG A 268 -5.30 10.74 -6.44
N ASP A 269 -4.61 11.06 -5.35
CA ASP A 269 -5.21 11.38 -4.07
C ASP A 269 -5.95 12.73 -4.11
N ALA A 270 -7.05 12.85 -3.36
CA ALA A 270 -7.83 14.08 -3.26
C ALA A 270 -7.15 15.25 -2.52
N THR A 271 -5.93 15.08 -2.00
CA THR A 271 -5.02 16.16 -1.57
C THR A 271 -4.64 17.11 -2.70
N PHE A 272 -4.55 16.60 -3.93
CA PHE A 272 -4.29 17.43 -5.10
C PHE A 272 -5.51 18.29 -5.42
N SER A 273 -5.26 19.48 -5.97
CA SER A 273 -6.33 20.36 -6.44
C SER A 273 -7.24 19.66 -7.44
N TYR A 274 -8.48 20.15 -7.56
CA TYR A 274 -9.43 19.62 -8.52
C TYR A 274 -8.86 19.67 -9.95
N GLU A 275 -8.18 20.76 -10.30
CA GLU A 275 -7.57 20.98 -11.60
C GLU A 275 -6.44 19.98 -11.90
N GLU A 276 -5.55 19.74 -10.93
CA GLU A 276 -4.47 18.75 -11.06
C GLU A 276 -5.03 17.33 -11.21
N ARG A 277 -6.04 16.98 -10.40
CA ARG A 277 -6.71 15.68 -10.53
C ARG A 277 -7.42 15.54 -11.86
N LEU A 278 -8.18 16.55 -12.29
CA LEU A 278 -8.91 16.53 -13.55
C LEU A 278 -7.95 16.39 -14.75
N SER A 279 -6.80 17.07 -14.71
CA SER A 279 -5.76 16.94 -15.73
C SER A 279 -5.23 15.50 -15.81
N TYR A 280 -4.86 14.91 -14.66
CA TYR A 280 -4.39 13.53 -14.59
C TYR A 280 -5.45 12.52 -15.05
N LEU A 281 -6.71 12.68 -14.60
CA LEU A 281 -7.80 11.78 -14.98
C LEU A 281 -8.15 11.86 -16.46
N LYS A 282 -8.10 13.06 -17.06
CA LYS A 282 -8.27 13.23 -18.51
C LYS A 282 -7.15 12.53 -19.28
N TYR A 283 -5.91 12.67 -18.83
CA TYR A 283 -4.77 11.94 -19.41
C TYR A 283 -4.97 10.42 -19.34
N MET A 284 -5.50 9.91 -18.23
CA MET A 284 -5.83 8.49 -18.06
C MET A 284 -7.12 8.07 -18.78
N ASN A 285 -7.85 9.00 -19.40
CA ASN A 285 -9.17 8.82 -20.00
C ASN A 285 -10.23 8.26 -19.01
N ILE A 286 -10.22 8.78 -17.78
CA ILE A 286 -11.13 8.39 -16.69
C ILE A 286 -12.11 9.52 -16.39
N ASP A 287 -13.42 9.26 -16.50
CA ASP A 287 -14.48 10.14 -15.99
C ASP A 287 -14.90 9.70 -14.58
N CYS A 288 -14.12 10.09 -13.56
CA CYS A 288 -14.34 9.63 -12.19
C CYS A 288 -15.68 10.11 -11.60
N GLN A 289 -16.51 9.15 -11.16
CA GLN A 289 -17.85 9.39 -10.62
C GLN A 289 -17.92 9.38 -9.08
N CYS A 290 -16.77 9.46 -8.39
CA CYS A 290 -16.76 9.51 -6.93
C CYS A 290 -17.46 10.79 -6.42
N ARG A 291 -17.95 10.74 -5.19
CA ARG A 291 -18.71 11.86 -4.60
C ARG A 291 -17.90 13.16 -4.47
N MET A 292 -16.57 13.09 -4.33
CA MET A 292 -15.70 14.27 -4.36
C MET A 292 -15.72 14.94 -5.74
N CYS A 293 -15.45 14.18 -6.80
CA CYS A 293 -15.48 14.69 -8.18
C CYS A 293 -16.85 15.23 -8.57
N LYS A 294 -17.94 14.58 -8.12
CA LYS A 294 -19.30 15.07 -8.33
C LYS A 294 -19.55 16.40 -7.63
N LEU A 295 -19.15 16.52 -6.36
CA LEU A 295 -19.26 17.76 -5.59
C LEU A 295 -18.51 18.89 -6.30
N GLU A 296 -17.22 18.74 -6.58
CA GLU A 296 -16.40 19.80 -7.18
C GLU A 296 -16.84 20.17 -8.59
N ARG A 297 -17.40 19.22 -9.35
CA ARG A 297 -18.01 19.52 -10.65
C ARG A 297 -19.26 20.39 -10.51
N SER A 298 -20.03 20.19 -9.45
CA SER A 298 -21.26 20.94 -9.17
C SER A 298 -21.04 22.27 -8.44
N GLU A 299 -19.91 22.46 -7.77
CA GLU A 299 -19.58 23.68 -7.02
C GLU A 299 -19.44 24.89 -7.97
N SER A 300 -20.04 26.02 -7.56
CA SER A 300 -19.93 27.28 -8.30
C SER A 300 -18.50 27.81 -8.32
N GLN A 301 -18.19 28.63 -9.31
CA GLN A 301 -16.89 29.28 -9.40
C GLN A 301 -16.60 30.16 -8.17
N GLU A 302 -17.64 30.75 -7.57
CA GLU A 302 -17.55 31.56 -6.35
C GLU A 302 -17.04 30.74 -5.16
N ILE A 303 -17.58 29.54 -4.94
CA ILE A 303 -17.14 28.63 -3.88
C ILE A 303 -15.66 28.26 -4.09
N LYS A 304 -15.30 27.86 -5.32
CA LYS A 304 -13.91 27.48 -5.65
C LYS A 304 -12.92 28.61 -5.44
N LEU A 305 -13.24 29.81 -5.93
CA LEU A 305 -12.42 31.00 -5.75
C LEU A 305 -12.29 31.35 -4.27
N ARG A 306 -13.38 31.26 -3.50
CA ARG A 306 -13.36 31.57 -2.07
C ARG A 306 -12.51 30.57 -1.29
N MET A 307 -12.63 29.28 -1.56
CA MET A 307 -11.77 28.25 -0.97
C MET A 307 -10.30 28.50 -1.28
N ALA A 308 -9.97 28.79 -2.55
CA ALA A 308 -8.59 29.08 -2.97
C ALA A 308 -8.03 30.32 -2.26
N GLN A 309 -8.82 31.38 -2.11
CA GLN A 309 -8.43 32.59 -1.36
C GLN A 309 -8.16 32.29 0.11
N LEU A 310 -9.02 31.51 0.77
CA LEU A 310 -8.87 31.14 2.18
C LEU A 310 -7.63 30.27 2.42
N LEU A 311 -7.40 29.27 1.55
CA LEU A 311 -6.21 28.42 1.62
C LEU A 311 -4.93 29.23 1.34
N LYS A 312 -4.96 30.13 0.36
CA LYS A 312 -3.84 31.04 0.07
C LYS A 312 -3.53 31.94 1.26
N ALA A 313 -4.56 32.55 1.86
CA ALA A 313 -4.42 33.38 3.06
C ALA A 313 -3.81 32.57 4.22
N TYR A 314 -4.25 31.33 4.41
CA TYR A 314 -3.65 30.43 5.39
C TYR A 314 -2.16 30.19 5.12
N HIS A 315 -1.79 29.70 3.93
CA HIS A 315 -0.41 29.31 3.64
C HIS A 315 0.56 30.51 3.61
N GLU A 316 0.16 31.63 3.04
CA GLU A 316 1.04 32.79 2.84
C GLU A 316 1.11 33.72 4.06
N SER A 317 -0.01 33.90 4.78
CA SER A 317 -0.08 34.86 5.89
C SER A 317 -0.10 34.19 7.26
N ILE A 318 -0.98 33.21 7.47
CA ILE A 318 -1.26 32.70 8.83
C ILE A 318 -0.28 31.63 9.27
N PHE A 319 -0.05 30.61 8.44
CA PHE A 319 0.83 29.50 8.75
C PHE A 319 2.22 29.95 9.24
N PRO A 320 2.92 30.92 8.61
CA PRO A 320 4.21 31.40 9.10
C PRO A 320 4.15 32.10 10.47
N LYS A 321 2.99 32.65 10.85
CA LYS A 321 2.78 33.37 12.11
C LYS A 321 2.43 32.42 13.27
N VAL A 322 1.79 31.29 12.98
CA VAL A 322 1.36 30.32 14.00
C VAL A 322 2.29 29.11 14.13
N SER A 323 3.11 28.81 13.12
CA SER A 323 4.04 27.66 13.12
C SER A 323 5.37 27.91 13.85
N LYS A 324 5.73 29.18 14.11
CA LYS A 324 6.99 29.53 14.78
C LYS A 324 6.85 29.43 16.30
N SER A 325 7.83 28.81 16.96
CA SER A 325 7.78 28.46 18.40
C SER A 325 7.89 29.64 19.38
N HIS A 326 8.01 30.89 18.91
CA HIS A 326 8.20 32.06 19.76
C HIS A 326 6.95 32.95 19.71
N ARG A 327 6.07 32.74 20.70
CA ARG A 327 4.80 33.44 21.00
C ARG A 327 3.81 33.55 19.83
N VAL A 328 2.84 32.64 19.82
CA VAL A 328 1.65 32.75 18.96
C VAL A 328 0.70 33.81 19.55
N GLU A 329 0.44 34.88 18.79
CA GLU A 329 -0.53 35.92 19.18
C GLU A 329 -1.98 35.40 19.11
N PRO A 330 -2.85 35.69 20.11
CA PRO A 330 -4.25 35.27 20.10
C PRO A 330 -5.06 35.76 18.89
N SER A 331 -4.69 36.88 18.28
CA SER A 331 -5.32 37.40 17.06
C SER A 331 -5.14 36.45 15.87
N HIS A 332 -3.94 35.88 15.69
CA HIS A 332 -3.66 34.94 14.60
C HIS A 332 -4.41 33.61 14.79
N ILE A 333 -4.61 33.18 16.05
CA ILE A 333 -5.43 32.00 16.36
C ILE A 333 -6.89 32.25 15.94
N LYS A 334 -7.46 33.42 16.29
CA LYS A 334 -8.83 33.79 15.90
C LYS A 334 -9.00 33.87 14.38
N GLU A 335 -7.99 34.40 13.68
CA GLU A 335 -8.00 34.46 12.22
C GLU A 335 -7.99 33.05 11.60
N LEU A 336 -7.20 32.12 12.17
CA LEU A 336 -7.20 30.72 11.75
C LEU A 336 -8.54 30.02 12.06
N GLU A 337 -9.14 30.26 13.23
CA GLU A 337 -10.48 29.75 13.56
C GLU A 337 -11.52 30.23 12.54
N TYR A 338 -11.46 31.51 12.16
CA TYR A 338 -12.34 32.10 11.15
C TYR A 338 -12.16 31.40 9.78
N ILE A 339 -10.92 31.23 9.32
CA ILE A 339 -10.63 30.57 8.04
C ILE A 339 -11.19 29.14 8.04
N ILE A 340 -10.96 28.37 9.11
CA ILE A 340 -11.45 26.99 9.21
C ILE A 340 -12.98 26.95 9.23
N ALA A 341 -13.62 27.83 10.00
CA ALA A 341 -15.08 27.89 10.08
C ALA A 341 -15.70 28.25 8.72
N GLU A 342 -15.10 29.18 7.99
CA GLU A 342 -15.57 29.57 6.66
C GLU A 342 -15.35 28.44 5.63
N LEU A 343 -14.18 27.79 5.62
CA LEU A 343 -13.94 26.62 4.76
C LEU A 343 -14.97 25.50 5.01
N ARG A 344 -15.30 25.24 6.29
CA ARG A 344 -16.32 24.25 6.66
C ARG A 344 -17.72 24.69 6.22
N SER A 345 -18.04 25.98 6.29
CA SER A 345 -19.36 26.49 5.90
C SER A 345 -19.62 26.36 4.39
N LEU A 346 -18.58 26.53 3.57
CA LEU A 346 -18.65 26.36 2.11
C LEU A 346 -19.04 24.93 1.69
N ARG A 347 -18.72 23.92 2.50
CA ARG A 347 -19.08 22.50 2.28
C ARG A 347 -19.96 21.92 3.40
N LYS A 348 -20.81 22.74 4.03
CA LYS A 348 -21.62 22.31 5.18
C LYS A 348 -22.54 21.10 4.90
N GLU A 349 -22.99 20.93 3.66
CA GLU A 349 -23.83 19.79 3.24
C GLU A 349 -23.02 18.51 3.02
N HIS A 350 -21.69 18.63 2.92
CA HIS A 350 -20.74 17.54 2.72
C HIS A 350 -19.51 17.70 3.64
N PRO A 351 -19.71 17.70 4.97
CA PRO A 351 -18.66 18.09 5.93
C PRO A 351 -17.44 17.16 5.89
N ASP A 352 -17.64 15.90 5.54
CA ASP A 352 -16.60 14.88 5.42
C ASP A 352 -15.75 15.02 4.13
N LEU A 353 -16.20 15.83 3.16
CA LEU A 353 -15.46 16.22 1.95
C LEU A 353 -14.69 17.56 2.12
N GLY A 354 -14.79 18.18 3.30
CA GLY A 354 -14.03 19.38 3.69
C GLY A 354 -12.63 19.09 4.24
N PHE A 355 -12.00 17.99 3.85
CA PHE A 355 -10.74 17.53 4.44
C PHE A 355 -9.52 18.41 4.14
N ASN A 356 -9.64 19.40 3.26
CA ASN A 356 -8.64 20.47 3.12
C ASN A 356 -8.47 21.26 4.44
N THR A 357 -9.41 21.16 5.38
CA THR A 357 -9.30 21.75 6.72
C THR A 357 -8.50 20.90 7.72
N ILE A 358 -8.09 19.67 7.38
CA ILE A 358 -7.33 18.79 8.31
C ILE A 358 -6.02 19.45 8.72
N GLU A 359 -5.22 19.92 7.75
CA GLU A 359 -3.92 20.56 8.02
C GLU A 359 -4.11 21.83 8.86
N LEU A 360 -5.06 22.68 8.48
CA LEU A 360 -5.35 23.93 9.19
C LEU A 360 -5.78 23.65 10.63
N SER A 361 -6.63 22.64 10.84
CA SER A 361 -7.11 22.25 12.16
C SER A 361 -5.98 21.68 13.02
N ASN A 362 -5.05 20.93 12.41
CA ASN A 362 -3.86 20.45 13.11
C ASN A 362 -2.96 21.63 13.54
N THR A 363 -2.68 22.56 12.62
CA THR A 363 -1.94 23.79 12.91
C THR A 363 -2.63 24.61 14.01
N LEU A 364 -3.96 24.71 14.01
CA LEU A 364 -4.73 25.39 15.05
C LEU A 364 -4.57 24.69 16.41
N ALA A 365 -4.62 23.36 16.45
CA ALA A 365 -4.39 22.61 17.68
C ALA A 365 -2.99 22.86 18.25
N PHE A 366 -1.95 22.85 17.41
CA PHE A 366 -0.59 23.19 17.84
C PHE A 366 -0.44 24.65 18.29
N ALA A 367 -1.13 25.59 17.65
CA ALA A 367 -1.17 26.98 18.09
C ALA A 367 -1.76 27.11 19.51
N TYR A 368 -2.85 26.38 19.80
CA TYR A 368 -3.43 26.33 21.15
C TYR A 368 -2.50 25.67 22.18
N LEU A 369 -1.74 24.64 21.79
CA LEU A 369 -0.70 24.07 22.65
C LEU A 369 0.38 25.11 22.97
N GLY A 370 0.79 25.91 21.99
CA GLY A 370 1.80 26.97 22.15
C GLY A 370 1.42 28.03 23.18
N ILE A 371 0.13 28.30 23.37
CA ILE A 371 -0.39 29.23 24.40
C ILE A 371 -0.88 28.52 25.67
N GLY A 372 -0.57 27.22 25.84
CA GLY A 372 -0.88 26.44 27.03
C GLY A 372 -2.32 25.91 27.13
N ASN A 373 -3.14 26.01 26.07
CA ASN A 373 -4.51 25.52 26.07
C ASN A 373 -4.63 24.11 25.46
N SER A 374 -4.07 23.13 26.17
CA SER A 374 -4.07 21.72 25.75
C SER A 374 -5.48 21.10 25.65
N LYS A 375 -6.46 21.60 26.41
CA LYS A 375 -7.85 21.10 26.35
C LYS A 375 -8.51 21.46 25.02
N LYS A 376 -8.36 22.71 24.57
CA LYS A 376 -8.91 23.16 23.27
C LYS A 376 -8.20 22.47 22.11
N ALA A 377 -6.87 22.32 22.17
CA ALA A 377 -6.10 21.57 21.18
C ALA A 377 -6.62 20.12 21.03
N LEU A 378 -6.81 19.43 22.16
CA LEU A 378 -7.36 18.07 22.17
C LEU A 378 -8.77 18.00 21.57
N SER A 379 -9.64 18.97 21.90
CA SER A 379 -11.00 19.04 21.36
C SER A 379 -11.01 19.20 19.84
N ILE A 380 -10.12 20.02 19.28
CA ILE A 380 -10.02 20.25 17.83
C ILE A 380 -9.58 18.95 17.13
N LEU A 381 -8.55 18.27 17.64
CA LEU A 381 -8.07 17.04 17.01
C LEU A 381 -9.11 15.90 17.06
N LYS A 382 -9.87 15.80 18.16
CA LYS A 382 -10.98 14.84 18.25
C LYS A 382 -12.08 15.14 17.24
N GLU A 383 -12.44 16.41 17.05
CA GLU A 383 -13.40 16.82 16.01
C GLU A 383 -12.90 16.43 14.61
N VAL A 384 -11.63 16.69 14.29
CA VAL A 384 -11.01 16.29 13.01
C VAL A 384 -11.06 14.78 12.83
N TYR A 385 -10.75 14.00 13.87
CA TYR A 385 -10.85 12.54 13.83
C TYR A 385 -12.27 12.09 13.48
N ASP A 386 -13.28 12.62 14.18
CA ASP A 386 -14.66 12.19 13.98
C ASP A 386 -15.22 12.56 12.59
N LEU A 387 -14.81 13.70 12.04
CA LEU A 387 -15.21 14.14 10.70
C LEU A 387 -14.61 13.30 9.57
N TYR A 388 -13.34 12.88 9.70
CA TYR A 388 -12.58 12.39 8.54
C TYR A 388 -12.06 10.95 8.65
N LYS A 389 -12.24 10.25 9.78
CA LYS A 389 -11.73 8.89 10.00
C LYS A 389 -12.15 7.86 8.95
N THR A 390 -13.27 8.06 8.26
CA THR A 390 -13.78 7.14 7.24
C THR A 390 -13.36 7.48 5.81
N VAL A 391 -12.80 8.68 5.59
CA VAL A 391 -12.49 9.21 4.25
C VAL A 391 -10.99 9.41 4.05
N ARG A 392 -10.25 9.73 5.13
CA ARG A 392 -8.83 10.13 5.09
C ARG A 392 -7.98 9.33 6.07
N GLU A 393 -7.89 8.04 5.81
CA GLU A 393 -7.20 7.10 6.69
C GLU A 393 -5.72 7.45 6.96
N SER A 394 -4.97 7.93 5.97
CA SER A 394 -3.55 8.27 6.11
C SER A 394 -3.30 9.44 7.05
N GLU A 395 -4.05 10.52 6.90
CA GLU A 395 -3.90 11.76 7.68
C GLU A 395 -4.40 11.55 9.10
N ILE A 396 -5.47 10.79 9.26
CA ILE A 396 -6.08 10.52 10.56
C ILE A 396 -5.14 9.73 11.47
N ARG A 397 -4.20 8.94 10.92
CA ARG A 397 -3.12 8.31 11.72
C ARG A 397 -2.28 9.34 12.46
N ILE A 398 -1.95 10.45 11.81
CA ILE A 398 -1.15 11.53 12.41
C ILE A 398 -1.97 12.19 13.53
N ILE A 399 -3.25 12.46 13.26
CA ILE A 399 -4.18 13.03 14.25
C ILE A 399 -4.31 12.14 15.49
N ILE A 400 -4.42 10.82 15.34
CA ILE A 400 -4.48 9.87 16.47
C ILE A 400 -3.19 9.96 17.32
N LEU A 401 -2.02 10.03 16.69
CA LEU A 401 -0.74 10.18 17.41
C LEU A 401 -0.71 11.48 18.21
N ASP A 402 -1.12 12.59 17.62
CA ASP A 402 -1.16 13.90 18.28
C ASP A 402 -2.13 13.88 19.48
N ILE A 403 -3.30 13.23 19.34
CA ILE A 403 -4.26 13.01 20.43
C ILE A 403 -3.63 12.23 21.59
N ILE A 404 -2.89 11.15 21.32
CA ILE A 404 -2.22 10.33 22.34
C ILE A 404 -1.17 11.16 23.09
N ILE A 405 -0.35 11.91 22.35
CA ILE A 405 0.70 12.76 22.92
C ILE A 405 0.11 13.83 23.85
N ILE A 406 -0.97 14.49 23.43
CA ILE A 406 -1.61 15.54 24.24
C ILE A 406 -2.30 14.95 25.48
N ASN A 407 -3.02 13.83 25.35
CA ASN A 407 -3.61 13.15 26.52
C ASN A 407 -2.55 12.74 27.53
N SER A 408 -1.39 12.26 27.07
CA SER A 408 -0.26 11.90 27.92
C SER A 408 0.29 13.12 28.67
N LYS A 409 0.46 14.27 27.99
CA LYS A 409 0.86 15.54 28.62
C LYS A 409 -0.16 16.03 29.66
N LEU A 410 -1.45 15.79 29.43
CA LEU A 410 -2.53 16.12 30.35
C LEU A 410 -2.71 15.10 31.49
N LYS A 411 -1.88 14.05 31.57
CA LYS A 411 -2.02 12.93 32.52
C LYS A 411 -3.36 12.18 32.42
N LEU A 412 -4.01 12.23 31.25
CA LEU A 412 -5.24 11.50 30.94
C LEU A 412 -4.90 10.12 30.37
N PHE A 413 -4.20 9.30 31.16
CA PHE A 413 -3.60 8.05 30.68
C PHE A 413 -4.63 7.02 30.19
N GLU A 414 -5.78 6.90 30.86
CA GLU A 414 -6.84 5.99 30.43
C GLU A 414 -7.44 6.39 29.08
N GLU A 415 -7.53 7.70 28.82
CA GLU A 415 -7.95 8.18 27.52
C GLU A 415 -6.86 7.93 26.48
N ALA A 416 -5.59 8.24 26.79
CA ALA A 416 -4.46 7.94 25.91
C ALA A 416 -4.41 6.44 25.53
N LYS A 417 -4.67 5.53 26.47
CA LYS A 417 -4.74 4.08 26.23
C LYS A 417 -5.86 3.70 25.26
N LYS A 418 -7.03 4.35 25.29
CA LYS A 418 -8.10 4.08 24.30
C LYS A 418 -7.67 4.44 22.89
N TRP A 419 -7.03 5.60 22.73
CA TRP A 419 -6.50 6.05 21.44
C TRP A 419 -5.31 5.21 20.98
N GLU A 420 -4.49 4.76 21.92
CA GLU A 420 -3.41 3.81 21.68
C GLU A 420 -3.96 2.44 21.25
N PHE A 421 -5.07 1.98 21.84
CA PHE A 421 -5.77 0.78 21.38
C PHE A 421 -6.35 0.98 19.97
N ALA A 422 -6.98 2.13 19.68
CA ALA A 422 -7.44 2.45 18.33
C ALA A 422 -6.26 2.49 17.34
N ARG A 423 -5.13 3.08 17.75
CA ARG A 423 -3.87 3.08 17.00
C ARG A 423 -3.31 1.67 16.83
N GLN A 424 -3.43 0.79 17.82
CA GLN A 424 -2.93 -0.58 17.80
C GLN A 424 -3.81 -1.50 16.99
N VAL A 425 -5.13 -1.44 17.09
CA VAL A 425 -6.06 -2.16 16.19
C VAL A 425 -5.77 -1.79 14.74
N TRP A 426 -5.56 -0.50 14.50
CA TRP A 426 -5.15 0.03 13.20
C TRP A 426 -3.72 -0.38 12.81
N SER A 427 -2.80 -0.34 13.77
CA SER A 427 -1.43 -0.75 13.60
C SER A 427 -1.35 -2.24 13.37
N GLU A 428 -2.24 -3.08 13.90
CA GLU A 428 -2.34 -4.54 13.75
C GLU A 428 -2.94 -4.88 12.39
N LEU A 429 -3.96 -4.13 11.95
CA LEU A 429 -4.41 -4.09 10.56
C LEU A 429 -3.25 -3.75 9.61
N CYS A 430 -2.31 -2.90 10.05
CA CYS A 430 -1.03 -2.62 9.37
C CYS A 430 0.15 -3.54 9.75
N ARG A 431 0.11 -4.27 10.86
CA ARG A 431 1.22 -5.09 11.40
C ARG A 431 1.25 -6.42 10.69
N VAL A 432 0.07 -6.89 10.29
CA VAL A 432 -0.11 -7.90 9.25
C VAL A 432 0.32 -7.39 7.86
N MET A 433 0.68 -6.10 7.70
CA MET A 433 1.18 -5.51 6.43
C MET A 433 2.67 -5.11 6.43
N HIS A 434 3.35 -4.94 7.57
CA HIS A 434 4.67 -4.26 7.60
C HIS A 434 5.62 -4.73 8.72
N GLU A 435 5.98 -6.01 8.80
CA GLU A 435 7.24 -6.36 9.48
C GLU A 435 8.42 -6.26 8.49
N HIS A 436 9.21 -5.17 8.59
CA HIS A 436 10.69 -5.14 8.60
C HIS A 436 11.33 -3.76 8.36
N VAL A 437 10.57 -2.67 8.31
CA VAL A 437 11.16 -1.34 8.18
C VAL A 437 10.46 -0.37 9.13
N ILE A 438 11.05 -0.17 10.29
CA ILE A 438 11.11 1.05 11.12
C ILE A 438 11.47 0.60 12.54
N LYS A 439 12.77 0.54 12.82
CA LYS A 439 13.24 0.96 14.14
C LYS A 439 13.38 2.47 14.07
N ARG A 440 12.56 3.21 14.82
CA ARG A 440 12.85 4.62 15.13
C ARG A 440 13.13 4.77 16.64
N PRO A 441 14.21 5.46 17.02
CA PRO A 441 14.50 5.79 18.41
C PRO A 441 13.71 7.04 18.80
N ALA A 442 12.55 6.89 19.44
CA ALA A 442 11.86 8.02 20.10
C ALA A 442 10.82 7.65 21.17
N LEU A 443 10.58 6.36 21.48
CA LEU A 443 9.48 5.96 22.39
C LEU A 443 9.92 5.41 23.75
N GLY A 444 11.23 5.40 24.06
CA GLY A 444 11.74 4.85 25.33
C GLY A 444 11.13 5.49 26.58
N ASN A 445 10.62 6.72 26.50
CA ASN A 445 9.97 7.38 27.65
C ASN A 445 8.45 7.18 27.71
N LEU A 446 7.77 6.73 26.64
CA LEU A 446 6.31 6.56 26.64
C LEU A 446 5.89 5.15 27.08
N GLU A 447 6.65 4.12 26.68
CA GLU A 447 6.41 2.73 27.11
C GLU A 447 6.55 2.58 28.64
N ASN A 448 7.56 3.20 29.24
CA ASN A 448 7.78 3.14 30.70
C ASN A 448 6.64 3.81 31.49
N VAL A 449 6.11 4.94 30.99
CA VAL A 449 5.00 5.66 31.62
C VAL A 449 3.66 4.92 31.45
N LEU A 450 3.45 4.23 30.33
CA LEU A 450 2.20 3.50 30.05
C LEU A 450 2.14 2.11 30.71
N LEU A 451 3.28 1.50 31.00
CA LEU A 451 3.39 0.22 31.71
C LEU A 451 3.37 0.34 33.25
N GLY A 452 3.27 1.56 33.78
CA GLY A 452 3.20 1.78 35.23
C GLY A 452 4.52 1.51 35.98
N ASN A 453 5.63 1.39 35.26
CA ASN A 453 6.95 1.34 35.88
C ASN A 453 7.37 2.79 36.15
N GLY A 454 7.43 3.16 37.43
CA GLY A 454 7.90 4.47 37.87
C GLY A 454 9.32 4.81 37.35
N PRO A 455 9.76 6.06 37.53
CA PRO A 455 11.00 6.57 36.95
C PRO A 455 12.24 5.74 37.27
#